data_AF-A0A382SGX3-F1
#
_entry.id   AF-A0A382SGX3-F1
#
_cell.length_a   1.000
_cell.length_b   1.000
_cell.length_c   1.000
_cell.angle_alpha   90.00
_cell.angle_beta   90.00
_cell.angle_gamma   90.00
#
_symmetry.space_group_name_H-M   'P 1'
#
loop_
_entity.id
_entity.type
_entity.pdbx_description
1 polymer ?
#
loop_
_entity_poly.entity_id
_entity_poly.type
_entity_poly.pdbx_seq_one_letter_code
_entity_poly.pdbx_strand_id
1 'polypeptide(L)' 'VSAFSDSKVRRAIIFSVFSITALAGLISGALFAYSPDLPEIENLDDYAPGTITRVFDRNNKLIGEFQTQRRDIIGYDDIP' A
#
# COMPACT_ATOMS: atom_id res chain seq x y z
N VAL A 1 4.28 -36.96 -37.43
CA VAL A 1 4.92 -36.33 -36.23
C VAL A 1 6.22 -37.05 -35.88
N SER A 2 7.22 -36.99 -36.76
CA SER A 2 8.50 -37.71 -36.61
C SER A 2 9.69 -36.80 -36.30
N ALA A 3 9.50 -35.48 -36.24
CA ALA A 3 10.56 -34.51 -35.97
C ALA A 3 10.94 -34.38 -34.48
N PHE A 4 10.19 -34.99 -33.56
CA PHE A 4 10.42 -34.89 -32.11
C PHE A 4 11.47 -35.87 -31.56
N SER A 5 12.12 -36.67 -32.42
CA SER A 5 13.10 -37.68 -32.02
C SER A 5 14.56 -37.23 -32.20
N ASP A 6 14.84 -35.92 -32.17
CA ASP A 6 16.23 -35.44 -32.04
C ASP A 6 16.48 -35.00 -30.60
N SER A 7 17.43 -35.66 -29.94
CA SER A 7 17.89 -35.34 -28.59
C SER A 7 18.31 -33.87 -28.43
N LYS A 8 18.78 -33.22 -29.51
CA LYS A 8 19.15 -31.81 -29.52
C LYS A 8 17.92 -30.90 -29.49
N VAL A 9 16.89 -31.23 -30.27
CA VAL A 9 15.62 -30.49 -30.29
C VAL A 9 14.92 -30.60 -28.95
N ARG A 10 14.89 -31.80 -28.35
CA ARG A 10 14.31 -31.98 -27.00
C ARG A 10 15.03 -31.15 -25.94
N ARG A 11 16.38 -31.11 -25.97
CA ARG A 11 17.16 -30.28 -25.05
C ARG A 11 16.90 -28.80 -25.28
N ALA A 12 16.87 -28.34 -26.53
CA ALA A 12 16.59 -26.95 -26.87
C ALA A 12 15.22 -26.48 -26.34
N ILE A 13 14.19 -27.33 -26.46
CA ILE A 13 12.85 -27.07 -25.93
C ILE A 13 12.88 -26.98 -24.40
N ILE A 14 13.58 -27.89 -23.72
CA ILE A 14 13.69 -27.86 -22.26
C ILE A 14 14.39 -26.58 -21.80
N PHE A 15 15.48 -26.19 -22.46
CA PHE A 15 16.20 -24.95 -22.15
C PHE A 15 15.33 -23.71 -22.42
N SER A 16 14.58 -23.66 -23.52
CA SER A 16 13.72 -22.52 -23.83
C SER A 16 12.60 -22.38 -22.80
N VAL A 17 11.96 -23.48 -22.42
CA VAL A 17 10.90 -23.47 -21.40
C VAL A 17 11.48 -23.01 -20.05
N PHE A 18 12.63 -23.55 -19.65
CA PHE A 18 13.27 -23.14 -18.39
C PHE A 18 13.63 -21.65 -18.37
N SER A 19 14.16 -21.13 -19.48
CA SER A 19 14.54 -19.72 -19.61
C SER A 19 13.31 -18.81 -19.53
N ILE A 20 12.22 -19.15 -20.21
CA ILE A 20 10.96 -18.39 -20.18
C ILE A 20 10.38 -18.37 -18.76
N THR A 21 10.32 -19.52 -18.09
CA THR A 21 9.81 -19.60 -16.71
C THR A 21 10.69 -18.80 -15.74
N ALA A 22 12.02 -18.84 -15.90
CA ALA A 22 12.93 -18.04 -15.08
C ALA A 22 12.69 -16.53 -15.28
N LEU A 23 12.54 -16.08 -16.52
CA LEU A 23 12.21 -14.68 -16.83
C LEU A 23 10.85 -14.27 -16.27
N ALA A 24 9.81 -15.09 -16.44
CA ALA A 24 8.49 -14.82 -15.89
C ALA A 24 8.51 -14.72 -14.35
N GLY A 25 9.28 -15.59 -13.69
CA GLY A 25 9.49 -15.56 -12.25
C GLY A 25 10.19 -14.28 -11.79
N LEU A 26 11.24 -13.85 -12.49
CA LEU A 26 11.95 -12.59 -12.18
C LEU A 26 11.03 -11.37 -12.33
N ILE A 27 10.27 -11.30 -13.43
CA ILE A 27 9.32 -10.20 -13.67
C ILE A 27 8.25 -10.19 -12.59
N SER A 28 7.66 -11.35 -12.28
CA SER A 28 6.61 -11.45 -11.26
C SER A 28 7.15 -11.10 -9.87
N GLY A 29 8.34 -11.57 -9.53
CA GLY A 29 9.01 -11.24 -8.27
C GLY A 29 9.35 -9.76 -8.15
N ALA A 30 9.82 -9.13 -9.23
CA ALA A 30 10.05 -7.69 -9.26
C ALA A 30 8.76 -6.90 -9.10
N LEU A 31 7.70 -7.27 -9.84
CA LEU A 31 6.39 -6.63 -9.71
C LEU A 31 5.84 -6.77 -8.29
N PHE A 32 5.99 -7.92 -7.64
CA PHE A 32 5.54 -8.11 -6.27
C PHE A 32 6.39 -7.32 -5.25
N ALA A 33 7.72 -7.33 -5.40
CA ALA A 33 8.63 -6.64 -4.49
C ALA A 33 8.55 -5.11 -4.58
N TYR A 34 8.18 -4.58 -5.75
CA TYR A 34 7.99 -3.16 -5.99
C TYR A 34 6.52 -2.76 -6.13
N SER A 35 5.58 -3.70 -5.95
CA SER A 35 4.17 -3.36 -5.80
C SER A 35 4.09 -2.53 -4.53
N PRO A 36 3.58 -1.29 -4.60
CA PRO A 36 3.45 -0.51 -3.39
C PRO A 36 2.53 -1.28 -2.42
N ASP A 37 2.99 -1.49 -1.20
CA ASP A 37 2.12 -1.74 -0.05
C ASP A 37 1.38 -0.42 0.22
N LEU A 38 0.50 -0.02 -0.71
CA LEU A 38 -0.38 1.12 -0.50
C LEU A 38 -1.23 0.77 0.72
N PRO A 39 -1.11 1.52 1.82
CA PRO A 39 -1.97 1.29 2.97
C PRO A 39 -3.42 1.41 2.52
N GLU A 40 -4.28 0.54 3.04
CA GLU A 40 -5.71 0.53 2.74
C GLU A 40 -6.35 1.84 3.23
N ILE A 41 -6.58 2.77 2.31
CA ILE A 41 -7.13 4.11 2.61
C ILE A 41 -8.66 4.13 2.71
N GLU A 42 -9.35 3.02 2.45
CA GLU A 42 -10.83 2.96 2.53
C GLU A 42 -11.35 3.32 3.93
N ASN A 43 -10.57 3.02 4.99
CA ASN A 43 -10.93 3.36 6.36
C ASN A 43 -10.77 4.86 6.68
N LEU A 44 -10.17 5.64 5.79
CA LEU A 44 -9.93 7.08 6.00
C LEU A 44 -11.14 7.92 5.58
N ASP A 45 -11.98 7.42 4.68
CA ASP A 45 -13.15 8.14 4.15
C ASP A 45 -14.16 8.47 5.25
N ASP A 46 -14.39 7.53 6.17
CA ASP A 46 -15.31 7.69 7.31
C ASP A 46 -14.57 7.97 8.64
N TYR A 47 -13.29 8.34 8.57
CA TYR A 47 -12.51 8.56 9.78
C TYR A 47 -12.88 9.86 10.49
N ALA A 48 -13.65 9.75 11.58
CA ALA A 48 -13.99 10.85 12.46
C ALA A 48 -13.14 10.82 13.75
N PRO A 49 -11.97 11.50 13.80
CA PRO A 49 -11.18 11.56 15.01
C PRO A 49 -11.95 12.30 16.12
N GLY A 50 -11.85 11.81 17.35
CA GLY A 50 -12.38 12.54 18.50
C GLY A 50 -11.71 13.92 18.64
N THR A 51 -12.51 14.98 18.60
CA THR A 51 -12.05 16.37 18.73
C THR A 51 -12.16 16.89 20.17
N ILE A 52 -11.42 17.95 20.45
CA ILE A 52 -11.40 18.64 21.75
C ILE A 52 -12.76 19.27 22.07
N THR A 53 -13.34 18.92 23.22
CA THR A 53 -14.53 19.62 23.74
C THR A 53 -14.08 20.80 24.60
N ARG A 54 -14.50 22.02 24.24
CA ARG A 54 -14.15 23.25 24.97
C ARG A 54 -15.37 23.82 25.68
N VAL A 55 -15.23 24.11 26.98
CA VAL A 55 -16.29 24.71 27.80
C VAL A 55 -15.95 26.16 28.05
N PHE A 56 -16.87 27.07 27.72
CA PHE A 56 -16.71 28.52 27.86
C PHE A 56 -17.66 29.08 28.93
N ASP A 57 -17.25 30.17 29.57
CA ASP A 57 -18.13 30.95 30.45
C ASP A 57 -19.08 31.86 29.64
N ARG A 58 -19.98 32.55 30.35
CA ARG A 58 -20.93 33.51 29.75
C ARG A 58 -20.27 34.70 29.03
N ASN A 59 -18.99 34.94 29.25
CA ASN A 59 -18.19 35.99 28.62
C ASN A 59 -17.28 35.42 27.52
N ASN A 60 -17.51 34.18 27.08
CA ASN A 60 -16.73 33.49 26.06
C ASN A 60 -15.28 33.19 26.47
N LYS A 61 -14.98 33.11 27.77
CA LYS A 61 -13.67 32.71 28.31
C LYS A 61 -13.60 31.19 28.48
N LEU A 62 -12.52 30.57 28.00
CA LEU A 62 -12.28 29.13 28.16
C LEU A 62 -12.16 28.76 29.65
N ILE A 63 -13.02 27.85 30.12
CA ILE A 63 -13.02 27.29 31.47
C ILE A 63 -12.22 25.98 31.51
N GLY A 64 -12.32 25.15 30.46
CA GLY A 64 -11.61 23.88 30.38
C GLY A 64 -11.79 23.15 29.06
N GLU A 65 -10.91 22.17 28.83
CA GLU A 65 -10.91 21.29 27.66
C GLU A 65 -10.99 19.82 28.11
N PHE A 66 -11.75 19.01 27.38
CA PHE A 66 -11.91 17.58 27.65
C PHE A 66 -11.60 16.77 26.38
N GLN A 67 -10.61 15.89 26.49
CA GLN A 67 -10.27 14.89 25.48
C GLN A 67 -9.49 13.73 26.09
N THR A 68 -9.57 12.54 25.47
CA THR A 68 -8.62 11.44 25.73
C THR A 68 -7.26 11.71 25.08
N GLN A 69 -7.27 12.37 23.92
CA GLN A 69 -6.08 12.63 23.13
C GLN A 69 -6.17 14.02 22.49
N ARG A 70 -5.08 14.79 22.55
CA ARG A 70 -5.02 16.12 21.94
C ARG A 70 -4.80 15.97 20.43
N ARG A 71 -5.87 16.10 19.64
CA ARG A 71 -5.84 16.04 18.18
C ARG A 71 -6.22 17.40 17.60
N ASP A 72 -5.27 18.02 16.92
CA ASP A 72 -5.47 19.26 16.19
C ASP A 72 -5.60 18.91 14.70
N ILE A 73 -6.71 19.30 14.07
CA ILE A 73 -6.93 19.12 12.62
C ILE A 73 -6.24 20.28 11.93
N ILE A 74 -5.20 19.99 11.14
CA ILE A 74 -4.44 20.98 10.37
C ILE A 74 -4.70 20.82 8.87
N GLY A 75 -4.54 21.90 8.11
CA GLY A 75 -4.60 21.84 6.66
C GLY A 75 -3.38 21.12 6.06
N TYR A 76 -3.49 20.70 4.81
CA TYR A 76 -2.37 20.04 4.11
C TYR A 76 -1.15 20.96 4.01
N ASP A 77 -1.36 22.25 3.75
CA ASP A 77 -0.29 23.26 3.61
C ASP A 77 0.41 23.59 4.95
N ASP A 78 -0.14 23.14 6.07
CA ASP A 78 0.43 23.34 7.41
C ASP A 78 1.37 22.19 7.82
N ILE A 79 1.52 21.15 6.98
CA ILE A 79 2.43 20.02 7.22
C ILE A 79 3.84 20.40 6.72
N PRO A 80 4.88 20.43 7.59
CA PRO A 80 6.23 20.87 7.23
C PRO A 80 7.00 19.90 6.32
#